data_AF-G5R8Z2-F1
#
_entry.id   AF-G5R8Z2-F1
#
_cell.length_a   1.000
_cell.length_b   1.000
_cell.length_c   1.000
_cell.angle_alpha   90.00
_cell.angle_beta   90.00
_cell.angle_gamma   90.00
#
_symmetry.space_group_name_H-M   'P 1'
#
loop_
_entity.id
_entity.type
_entity.pdbx_description
1 polymer ?
#
loop_
_entity_poly.entity_id
_entity_poly.type
_entity_poly.pdbx_seq_one_letter_code
_entity_poly.pdbx_strand_id
1 'polypeptide(L)'
;MKKTLIALAVAASAVASGSAMAAWTPDFEGNGEVNLGGTLTPGAKSGVWEAQVGLGNQGLNGSIDKGSNSASINVSESIPVIGIRTKSNTAFVGQNGMAPEIDYKGAVALNTFEQSQTTLTLDVKNAAGEKIGTMTAPFYGVGVISWKGTDGVGNAVNAYSDGVGKFFFGGLPNNKAKVSPQSADLAKGLISDIADKFDAQGAVISGVDWVTGSEANSTYSGYYAGGIMKDSAIKIQLEQPAQSDAIEWKASLPITVSYK
;
A
#
# COMPACT_ATOMS: atom_id res chain seq x y z
N MET A 1 19.68 61.58 -6.88
CA MET A 1 18.48 61.19 -6.09
C MET A 1 17.53 60.49 -7.07
N LYS A 2 17.08 59.24 -6.95
CA LYS A 2 16.70 58.40 -5.81
C LYS A 2 16.97 56.90 -6.11
N LYS A 3 17.18 56.13 -5.04
CA LYS A 3 17.25 54.64 -4.99
C LYS A 3 15.84 54.07 -4.77
N THR A 4 15.48 52.92 -5.36
CA THR A 4 14.52 51.92 -4.79
C THR A 4 14.61 50.63 -5.63
N LEU A 5 15.31 49.55 -5.23
CA LEU A 5 14.96 48.42 -4.34
C LEU A 5 13.87 47.45 -4.84
N ILE A 6 14.21 46.17 -4.70
CA ILE A 6 13.62 44.90 -5.16
C ILE A 6 12.25 44.61 -4.52
N ALA A 7 11.36 43.93 -5.26
CA ALA A 7 10.29 43.12 -4.68
C ALA A 7 10.28 41.73 -5.34
N LEU A 8 10.79 40.75 -4.61
CA LEU A 8 10.65 39.32 -4.89
C LEU A 8 9.25 38.92 -4.39
N ALA A 9 8.32 38.64 -5.30
CA ALA A 9 7.01 38.13 -4.94
C ALA A 9 7.13 36.64 -4.59
N VAL A 10 7.27 36.36 -3.29
CA VAL A 10 7.05 35.02 -2.75
C VAL A 10 5.54 34.76 -2.84
N ALA A 11 5.13 34.00 -3.84
CA ALA A 11 3.81 33.39 -3.85
C ALA A 11 3.81 32.25 -2.84
N ALA A 12 3.41 32.55 -1.61
CA ALA A 12 3.04 31.55 -0.62
C ALA A 12 1.76 30.84 -1.11
N SER A 13 1.89 29.74 -1.84
CA SER A 13 0.79 28.80 -2.01
C SER A 13 0.70 27.95 -0.74
N ALA A 14 -0.08 28.43 0.22
CA ALA A 14 -0.66 27.59 1.25
C ALA A 14 -1.61 26.60 0.55
N VAL A 15 -1.14 25.38 0.29
CA VAL A 15 -2.03 24.28 -0.05
C VAL A 15 -2.76 23.90 1.22
N ALA A 16 -4.07 24.14 1.21
CA ALA A 16 -4.98 23.72 2.24
C ALA A 16 -4.83 22.22 2.48
N SER A 17 -4.58 21.86 3.74
CA SER A 17 -4.70 20.50 4.27
C SER A 17 -6.16 20.06 4.14
N GLY A 18 -6.49 19.48 2.99
CA GLY A 18 -7.73 18.77 2.74
C GLY A 18 -7.37 17.31 2.50
N SER A 19 -7.70 16.45 3.45
CA SER A 19 -7.53 15.00 3.34
C SER A 19 -8.34 14.49 2.15
N ALA A 20 -7.70 14.32 0.99
CA ALA A 20 -8.28 13.58 -0.11
C ALA A 20 -8.33 12.10 0.32
N MET A 21 -9.49 11.66 0.78
CA MET A 21 -9.74 10.26 1.08
C MET A 21 -9.68 9.48 -0.24
N ALA A 22 -8.84 8.44 -0.31
CA ALA A 22 -8.90 7.48 -1.41
C ALA A 22 -10.33 6.94 -1.51
N ALA A 23 -10.90 6.95 -2.72
CA ALA A 23 -12.26 6.46 -2.96
C ALA A 23 -12.19 5.07 -3.60
N TRP A 24 -12.95 4.13 -3.04
CA TRP A 24 -13.19 2.82 -3.65
C TRP A 24 -13.80 3.01 -5.03
N THR A 25 -13.07 2.66 -6.09
CA THR A 25 -13.51 2.95 -7.46
C THR A 25 -13.60 1.66 -8.28
N PRO A 26 -14.78 1.34 -8.85
CA PRO A 26 -14.87 0.42 -9.96
C PRO A 26 -14.42 1.13 -11.26
N ASP A 27 -13.47 0.55 -12.02
CA ASP A 27 -13.07 0.97 -13.37
C ASP A 27 -12.59 2.45 -13.52
N PHE A 28 -11.55 2.86 -12.79
CA PHE A 28 -11.05 4.25 -12.71
C PHE A 28 -10.23 4.77 -13.93
N GLU A 29 -10.42 6.04 -14.32
CA GLU A 29 -9.49 6.90 -15.12
C GLU A 29 -9.43 8.36 -14.57
N GLY A 30 -8.23 8.97 -14.45
CA GLY A 30 -8.04 10.38 -14.04
C GLY A 30 -6.57 10.88 -13.94
N ASN A 31 -6.33 12.21 -13.95
CA ASN A 31 -5.01 12.90 -13.99
C ASN A 31 -4.78 13.92 -12.84
N GLY A 32 -3.54 14.00 -12.31
CA GLY A 32 -3.00 15.04 -11.39
C GLY A 32 -1.76 14.58 -10.58
N GLU A 33 -0.79 15.46 -10.22
CA GLU A 33 0.53 15.08 -9.65
C GLU A 33 0.70 15.32 -8.13
N VAL A 34 1.01 14.26 -7.38
CA VAL A 34 2.28 13.90 -6.68
C VAL A 34 2.19 12.38 -6.44
N ASN A 35 2.96 11.55 -7.16
CA ASN A 35 2.74 10.09 -7.15
C ASN A 35 3.78 9.31 -6.36
N LEU A 36 3.37 8.81 -5.19
CA LEU A 36 3.78 7.51 -4.65
C LEU A 36 2.85 6.42 -5.21
N GLY A 37 3.07 5.98 -6.46
CA GLY A 37 2.26 4.93 -7.08
C GLY A 37 2.44 4.81 -8.60
N GLY A 38 1.96 3.71 -9.17
CA GLY A 38 2.00 3.33 -10.59
C GLY A 38 0.63 2.85 -11.08
N THR A 39 0.52 2.49 -12.35
CA THR A 39 -0.76 2.18 -13.01
C THR A 39 -1.30 0.80 -12.61
N LEU A 40 -2.48 0.75 -11.98
CA LEU A 40 -3.27 -0.48 -11.95
C LEU A 40 -4.02 -0.62 -13.28
N THR A 41 -3.81 -1.73 -13.98
CA THR A 41 -4.67 -2.12 -15.11
C THR A 41 -5.46 -3.35 -14.69
N PRO A 42 -6.76 -3.21 -14.36
CA PRO A 42 -7.59 -4.36 -14.02
C PRO A 42 -7.71 -5.30 -15.23
N GLY A 43 -7.17 -6.51 -15.10
CA GLY A 43 -7.61 -7.63 -15.93
C GLY A 43 -9.01 -8.02 -15.50
N ALA A 44 -9.94 -8.18 -16.44
CA ALA A 44 -11.35 -8.43 -16.11
C ALA A 44 -11.58 -9.69 -15.26
N LYS A 45 -12.56 -9.56 -14.34
CA LYS A 45 -13.32 -10.58 -13.60
C LYS A 45 -12.73 -11.16 -12.31
N SER A 46 -12.98 -10.42 -11.22
CA SER A 46 -13.57 -11.02 -10.02
C SER A 46 -14.52 -9.99 -9.39
N GLY A 47 -15.82 -10.11 -9.67
CA GLY A 47 -16.84 -9.17 -9.18
C GLY A 47 -17.07 -9.19 -7.66
N VAL A 48 -16.25 -9.94 -6.92
CA VAL A 48 -16.36 -10.14 -5.47
C VAL A 48 -15.33 -9.34 -4.68
N TRP A 49 -14.31 -8.78 -5.34
CA TRP A 49 -13.32 -7.89 -4.73
C TRP A 49 -13.51 -6.45 -5.19
N GLU A 50 -13.19 -5.51 -4.32
CA GLU A 50 -12.92 -4.13 -4.68
C GLU A 50 -11.53 -3.74 -4.17
N ALA A 51 -10.89 -2.83 -4.90
CA ALA A 51 -9.57 -2.35 -4.58
C ALA A 51 -9.54 -0.82 -4.56
N GLN A 52 -8.62 -0.28 -3.76
CA GLN A 52 -8.25 1.12 -3.81
C GLN A 52 -6.74 1.25 -3.84
N VAL A 53 -6.26 2.27 -4.52
CA VAL A 53 -4.84 2.67 -4.53
C VAL A 53 -4.75 3.98 -3.78
N GLY A 54 -3.73 4.11 -2.93
CA GLY A 54 -3.45 5.38 -2.28
C GLY A 54 -3.26 6.49 -3.30
N LEU A 55 -3.81 7.67 -3.03
CA LEU A 55 -3.78 8.81 -3.94
C LEU A 55 -2.38 9.45 -4.11
N GLY A 56 -1.32 8.84 -3.59
CA GLY A 56 -0.01 9.46 -3.43
C GLY A 56 -0.07 10.53 -2.34
N ASN A 57 0.80 10.44 -1.33
CA ASN A 57 0.71 11.39 -0.21
C ASN A 57 1.13 12.80 -0.69
N GLN A 58 0.21 13.75 -0.63
CA GLN A 58 0.45 15.17 -0.87
C GLN A 58 1.22 15.74 0.33
N GLY A 59 2.48 16.16 0.15
CA GLY A 59 3.23 16.90 1.17
C GLY A 59 4.33 16.15 1.92
N LEU A 60 5.00 15.16 1.30
CA LEU A 60 6.23 14.55 1.84
C LEU A 60 7.45 15.47 1.67
N ASN A 61 7.40 16.61 2.34
CA ASN A 61 8.50 17.56 2.39
C ASN A 61 9.50 17.13 3.47
N GLY A 62 10.80 17.24 3.15
CA GLY A 62 11.89 17.03 4.09
C GLY A 62 12.95 18.11 3.93
N SER A 63 13.82 18.24 4.92
CA SER A 63 14.99 19.09 4.85
C SER A 63 16.24 18.27 4.55
N ILE A 64 17.12 18.81 3.72
CA ILE A 64 18.45 18.26 3.46
C ILE A 64 19.47 19.40 3.53
N ASP A 65 20.59 19.16 4.22
CA ASP A 65 21.67 20.13 4.30
C ASP A 65 22.47 20.15 2.99
N LYS A 66 22.93 21.35 2.60
CA LYS A 66 23.82 21.50 1.45
C LYS A 66 25.06 20.62 1.62
N GLY A 67 25.40 19.86 0.59
CA GLY A 67 26.51 18.91 0.59
C GLY A 67 26.19 17.56 1.23
N SER A 68 24.98 17.37 1.77
CA SER A 68 24.50 16.05 2.22
C SER A 68 23.94 15.25 1.05
N ASN A 69 24.02 13.92 1.16
CA ASN A 69 23.36 13.00 0.24
C ASN A 69 22.13 12.32 0.87
N SER A 70 21.83 12.58 2.14
CA SER A 70 20.75 11.90 2.85
C SER A 70 19.71 12.88 3.37
N ALA A 71 18.45 12.49 3.21
CA ALA A 71 17.30 13.17 3.82
C ALA A 71 16.42 12.13 4.53
N SER A 72 15.73 12.57 5.58
CA SER A 72 14.71 11.78 6.27
C SER A 72 13.42 12.57 6.33
N ILE A 73 12.31 11.91 6.02
CA ILE A 73 10.97 12.48 6.05
C ILE A 73 10.16 11.66 7.05
N ASN A 74 9.61 12.32 8.06
CA ASN A 74 8.75 11.68 9.04
C ASN A 74 7.32 11.62 8.51
N VAL A 75 6.70 10.45 8.59
CA VAL A 75 5.35 10.19 8.13
C VAL A 75 4.38 10.56 9.25
N SER A 76 3.68 11.70 9.12
CA SER A 76 2.75 12.18 10.16
C SER A 76 1.43 11.44 10.19
N GLU A 77 1.02 10.87 9.06
CA GLU A 77 -0.19 10.07 8.89
C GLU A 77 0.12 8.86 8.00
N SER A 78 -0.52 7.72 8.26
CA SER A 78 -0.32 6.50 7.46
C SER A 78 -0.54 6.79 5.97
N ILE A 79 0.27 6.16 5.13
CA ILE A 79 0.21 6.25 3.68
C ILE A 79 -0.30 4.90 3.17
N PRO A 80 -1.63 4.73 2.98
CA PRO A 80 -2.15 3.61 2.24
C PRO A 80 -1.52 3.58 0.86
N VAL A 81 -1.09 2.40 0.43
CA VAL A 81 -0.58 2.18 -0.93
C VAL A 81 -1.60 1.38 -1.73
N ILE A 82 -2.13 0.31 -1.15
CA ILE A 82 -3.16 -0.51 -1.77
C ILE A 82 -4.07 -1.12 -0.70
N GLY A 83 -5.38 -1.10 -0.96
CA GLY A 83 -6.38 -1.86 -0.22
C GLY A 83 -7.09 -2.82 -1.16
N ILE A 84 -7.34 -4.04 -0.73
CA ILE A 84 -8.19 -5.01 -1.43
C ILE A 84 -9.15 -5.55 -0.38
N ARG A 85 -10.46 -5.53 -0.62
CA ARG A 85 -11.44 -6.14 0.28
C ARG A 85 -12.58 -6.77 -0.49
N THR A 86 -13.30 -7.68 0.15
CA THR A 86 -14.56 -8.17 -0.42
C THR A 86 -15.51 -7.02 -0.70
N LYS A 87 -16.25 -7.10 -1.80
CA LYS A 87 -17.17 -6.05 -2.24
C LYS A 87 -18.47 -6.02 -1.42
N SER A 88 -18.89 -7.17 -0.90
CA SER A 88 -20.12 -7.33 -0.13
C SER A 88 -19.81 -7.76 1.30
N ASN A 89 -20.71 -7.44 2.23
CA ASN A 89 -20.73 -7.92 3.62
C ASN A 89 -21.16 -9.40 3.73
N THR A 90 -21.07 -10.14 2.64
CA THR A 90 -21.47 -11.55 2.55
C THR A 90 -20.34 -12.28 1.86
N ALA A 91 -19.88 -13.37 2.48
CA ALA A 91 -18.85 -14.21 1.90
C ALA A 91 -19.24 -14.72 0.50
N PHE A 92 -18.27 -14.75 -0.41
CA PHE A 92 -18.46 -15.24 -1.78
C PHE A 92 -18.11 -16.72 -1.88
N VAL A 93 -18.70 -17.42 -2.84
CA VAL A 93 -18.39 -18.84 -3.10
C VAL A 93 -17.07 -18.98 -3.85
N GLY A 94 -16.23 -19.92 -3.43
CA GLY A 94 -14.94 -20.21 -4.05
C GLY A 94 -15.06 -20.70 -5.48
N GLN A 95 -14.08 -20.31 -6.29
CA GLN A 95 -13.86 -20.76 -7.66
C GLN A 95 -12.41 -20.46 -8.05
N ASN A 96 -11.89 -21.14 -9.07
CA ASN A 96 -10.54 -20.86 -9.60
C ASN A 96 -10.43 -19.39 -10.05
N GLY A 97 -9.26 -18.77 -9.88
CA GLY A 97 -9.07 -17.38 -10.26
C GLY A 97 -9.65 -16.35 -9.29
N MET A 98 -9.89 -16.71 -8.01
CA MET A 98 -10.44 -15.75 -7.03
C MET A 98 -9.39 -15.13 -6.11
N ALA A 99 -8.20 -15.72 -6.00
CA ALA A 99 -7.15 -15.22 -5.14
C ALA A 99 -6.43 -14.03 -5.80
N PRO A 100 -6.49 -12.81 -5.23
CA PRO A 100 -5.70 -11.70 -5.73
C PRO A 100 -4.21 -11.97 -5.50
N GLU A 101 -3.40 -11.78 -6.53
CA GLU A 101 -1.95 -11.78 -6.48
C GLU A 101 -1.43 -10.37 -6.74
N ILE A 102 -0.51 -9.91 -5.90
CA ILE A 102 0.03 -8.55 -5.89
C ILE A 102 1.48 -8.61 -6.34
N ASP A 103 1.83 -7.79 -7.33
CA ASP A 103 3.20 -7.66 -7.82
C ASP A 103 3.65 -6.20 -7.72
N TYR A 104 4.61 -5.95 -6.83
CA TYR A 104 5.26 -4.65 -6.62
C TYR A 104 6.47 -4.42 -7.55
N LYS A 105 6.66 -5.26 -8.57
CA LYS A 105 7.79 -5.25 -9.52
C LYS A 105 9.17 -5.20 -8.84
N GLY A 106 9.28 -5.89 -7.71
CA GLY A 106 10.52 -5.96 -6.91
C GLY A 106 10.78 -4.78 -5.99
N ALA A 107 9.88 -3.78 -5.92
CA ALA A 107 10.04 -2.63 -5.02
C ALA A 107 9.86 -3.00 -3.54
N VAL A 108 9.08 -4.05 -3.24
CA VAL A 108 8.85 -4.55 -1.88
C VAL A 108 9.65 -5.82 -1.65
N ALA A 109 10.44 -5.86 -0.57
CA ALA A 109 11.29 -7.01 -0.24
C ALA A 109 10.48 -8.15 0.41
N LEU A 110 9.87 -9.02 -0.38
CA LEU A 110 8.95 -10.07 0.11
C LEU A 110 9.59 -11.12 1.02
N ASN A 111 10.91 -11.28 0.99
CA ASN A 111 11.62 -12.27 1.81
C ASN A 111 12.12 -11.73 3.15
N THR A 112 11.89 -10.44 3.44
CA THR A 112 12.40 -9.77 4.65
C THR A 112 11.29 -9.35 5.60
N PHE A 113 10.10 -9.94 5.48
CA PHE A 113 9.00 -9.66 6.39
C PHE A 113 9.35 -10.10 7.81
N GLU A 114 9.06 -9.23 8.78
CA GLU A 114 9.01 -9.51 10.21
C GLU A 114 7.81 -8.76 10.81
N GLN A 115 6.97 -9.45 11.58
CA GLN A 115 5.75 -8.83 12.15
C GLN A 115 4.90 -8.09 11.08
N SER A 116 4.75 -8.70 9.90
CA SER A 116 4.07 -8.14 8.72
C SER A 116 4.67 -6.84 8.17
N GLN A 117 5.88 -6.45 8.60
CA GLN A 117 6.63 -5.30 8.12
C GLN A 117 7.82 -5.77 7.27
N THR A 118 8.10 -5.07 6.18
CA THR A 118 9.27 -5.23 5.32
C THR A 118 9.77 -3.85 4.85
N THR A 119 10.60 -3.82 3.81
CA THR A 119 11.14 -2.59 3.21
C THR A 119 10.58 -2.38 1.79
N LEU A 120 10.12 -1.16 1.54
CA LEU A 120 9.86 -0.61 0.21
C LEU A 120 11.11 0.14 -0.25
N THR A 121 11.54 -0.10 -1.48
CA THR A 121 12.64 0.61 -2.16
C THR A 121 12.17 1.14 -3.49
N LEU A 122 12.33 2.43 -3.75
CA LEU A 122 11.94 3.08 -5.00
C LEU A 122 13.06 3.95 -5.55
N ASP A 123 13.14 4.05 -6.87
CA ASP A 123 13.95 5.08 -7.51
C ASP A 123 13.35 6.46 -7.25
N VAL A 124 14.23 7.41 -6.91
CA VAL A 124 13.89 8.83 -6.78
C VAL A 124 14.30 9.53 -8.04
N LYS A 125 13.38 10.27 -8.65
CA LYS A 125 13.55 10.99 -9.91
C LYS A 125 13.31 12.48 -9.74
N ASN A 126 13.99 13.31 -10.53
CA ASN A 126 13.72 14.75 -10.61
C ASN A 126 12.51 15.04 -11.52
N ALA A 127 12.17 16.33 -11.68
CA ALA A 127 11.08 16.79 -12.56
C ALA A 127 11.27 16.41 -14.05
N ALA A 128 12.53 16.23 -14.50
CA ALA A 128 12.84 15.75 -15.85
C ALA A 128 12.69 14.21 -16.00
N GLY A 129 12.39 13.50 -14.92
CA GLY A 129 12.26 12.03 -14.89
C GLY A 129 13.60 11.29 -14.79
N GLU A 130 14.70 12.00 -14.58
CA GLU A 130 16.03 11.43 -14.41
C GLU A 130 16.18 10.91 -12.98
N LYS A 131 16.80 9.74 -12.82
CA LYS A 131 17.10 9.20 -11.48
C LYS A 131 18.13 10.08 -10.79
N ILE A 132 17.85 10.43 -9.54
CA ILE A 132 18.71 11.25 -8.68
C ILE A 132 19.03 10.55 -7.34
N GLY A 133 18.42 9.40 -7.06
CA GLY A 133 18.58 8.73 -5.79
C GLY A 133 17.69 7.51 -5.62
N THR A 134 17.65 7.03 -4.38
CA THR A 134 16.80 5.91 -3.93
C THR A 134 16.07 6.31 -2.66
N MET A 135 14.81 5.92 -2.56
CA MET A 135 13.97 6.06 -1.37
C MET A 135 13.76 4.70 -0.73
N THR A 136 13.83 4.64 0.59
CA THR A 136 13.47 3.46 1.39
C THR A 136 12.49 3.81 2.49
N ALA A 137 11.55 2.91 2.78
CA ALA A 137 10.59 3.07 3.86
C ALA A 137 10.18 1.72 4.46
N PRO A 138 9.82 1.67 5.75
CA PRO A 138 9.06 0.55 6.31
C PRO A 138 7.75 0.36 5.53
N PHE A 139 7.46 -0.87 5.13
CA PHE A 139 6.26 -1.20 4.39
C PHE A 139 5.54 -2.36 5.06
N TYR A 140 4.26 -2.20 5.34
CA TYR A 140 3.43 -3.23 5.93
C TYR A 140 2.60 -3.91 4.84
N GLY A 141 2.53 -5.23 4.91
CA GLY A 141 1.64 -6.06 4.11
C GLY A 141 0.85 -6.95 5.04
N VAL A 142 -0.43 -6.65 5.22
CA VAL A 142 -1.29 -7.32 6.20
C VAL A 142 -2.58 -7.79 5.55
N GLY A 143 -3.05 -8.96 5.95
CA GLY A 143 -4.27 -9.55 5.41
C GLY A 143 -5.01 -10.35 6.46
N VAL A 144 -6.34 -10.39 6.30
CA VAL A 144 -7.23 -11.22 7.11
C VAL A 144 -8.18 -11.93 6.17
N ILE A 145 -8.42 -13.21 6.43
CA ILE A 145 -9.29 -14.05 5.61
C ILE A 145 -10.17 -14.88 6.53
N SER A 146 -11.46 -14.93 6.21
CA SER A 146 -12.38 -15.95 6.71
C SER A 146 -12.69 -16.96 5.62
N TRP A 147 -12.92 -18.19 6.03
CA TRP A 147 -13.43 -19.24 5.17
C TRP A 147 -14.42 -20.12 5.92
N LYS A 148 -15.33 -20.74 5.19
CA LYS A 148 -16.21 -21.79 5.70
C LYS A 148 -16.35 -22.90 4.67
N GLY A 149 -16.03 -24.12 5.07
CA GLY A 149 -16.12 -25.32 4.27
C GLY A 149 -17.55 -25.87 4.17
N THR A 150 -17.71 -26.87 3.31
CA THR A 150 -18.99 -27.56 3.08
C THR A 150 -19.44 -28.42 4.26
N ASP A 151 -18.50 -28.82 5.12
CA ASP A 151 -18.74 -29.50 6.40
C ASP A 151 -19.26 -28.54 7.50
N GLY A 152 -19.36 -27.25 7.18
CA GLY A 152 -19.80 -26.20 8.11
C GLY A 152 -18.69 -25.70 9.04
N VAL A 153 -17.49 -26.27 8.98
CA VAL A 153 -16.31 -25.80 9.72
C VAL A 153 -15.77 -24.55 9.03
N GLY A 154 -15.42 -23.54 9.81
CA GLY A 154 -14.86 -22.30 9.28
C GLY A 154 -13.99 -21.60 10.31
N ASN A 155 -13.13 -20.72 9.82
CA ASN A 155 -12.24 -19.93 10.66
C ASN A 155 -12.01 -18.55 10.05
N ALA A 156 -11.52 -17.62 10.86
CA ALA A 156 -10.99 -16.33 10.42
C ALA A 156 -9.56 -16.20 10.95
N VAL A 157 -8.61 -15.85 10.07
CA VAL A 157 -7.17 -15.91 10.38
C VAL A 157 -6.46 -14.65 9.91
N ASN A 158 -5.34 -14.33 10.58
CA ASN A 158 -4.35 -13.44 9.99
C ASN A 158 -3.64 -14.20 8.87
N ALA A 159 -3.55 -13.61 7.69
CA ALA A 159 -3.10 -14.30 6.50
C ALA A 159 -1.58 -14.24 6.32
N TYR A 160 -1.01 -15.36 5.88
CA TYR A 160 0.29 -15.40 5.20
C TYR A 160 0.11 -16.03 3.81
N SER A 161 1.07 -15.82 2.91
CA SER A 161 0.98 -16.38 1.56
C SER A 161 2.37 -16.73 1.01
N ASP A 162 2.60 -18.03 0.80
CA ASP A 162 3.89 -18.59 0.39
C ASP A 162 3.91 -19.13 -1.06
N GLY A 163 2.80 -18.95 -1.81
CA GLY A 163 2.70 -19.46 -3.17
C GLY A 163 1.48 -18.96 -3.95
N VAL A 164 1.56 -19.13 -5.28
CA VAL A 164 0.52 -18.81 -6.27
C VAL A 164 -0.81 -19.47 -5.92
N GLY A 165 -1.92 -18.76 -6.16
CA GLY A 165 -3.29 -19.22 -5.86
C GLY A 165 -3.73 -19.11 -4.40
N LYS A 166 -2.83 -18.71 -3.49
CA LYS A 166 -3.17 -18.33 -2.11
C LYS A 166 -3.52 -16.84 -2.08
N PHE A 167 -4.54 -16.49 -1.31
CA PHE A 167 -5.01 -15.10 -1.21
C PHE A 167 -3.87 -14.13 -0.87
N PHE A 168 -3.79 -13.04 -1.61
CA PHE A 168 -2.83 -11.95 -1.42
C PHE A 168 -1.37 -12.38 -1.58
N PHE A 169 -1.10 -13.41 -2.37
CA PHE A 169 0.25 -13.79 -2.75
C PHE A 169 1.02 -12.62 -3.34
N GLY A 170 2.30 -12.48 -2.97
CA GLY A 170 3.14 -11.34 -3.34
C GLY A 170 2.88 -10.06 -2.54
N GLY A 171 1.90 -10.06 -1.63
CA GLY A 171 1.60 -8.95 -0.73
C GLY A 171 1.85 -9.21 0.76
N LEU A 172 2.00 -10.47 1.16
CA LEU A 172 2.05 -10.92 2.55
C LEU A 172 3.38 -11.61 2.90
N PRO A 173 3.69 -11.80 4.20
CA PRO A 173 4.77 -12.69 4.60
C PRO A 173 4.59 -14.10 4.03
N ASN A 174 5.68 -14.73 3.60
CA ASN A 174 5.69 -16.11 3.08
C ASN A 174 5.84 -17.18 4.17
N ASN A 175 5.74 -16.78 5.44
CA ASN A 175 5.89 -17.68 6.59
C ASN A 175 5.01 -17.19 7.73
N LYS A 176 4.25 -18.11 8.34
CA LYS A 176 3.36 -17.81 9.47
C LYS A 176 4.04 -17.12 10.65
N ALA A 177 5.31 -17.42 10.92
CA ALA A 177 6.07 -16.84 12.03
C ALA A 177 6.42 -15.36 11.81
N LYS A 178 6.25 -14.87 10.58
CA LYS A 178 6.55 -13.49 10.18
C LYS A 178 5.30 -12.61 10.12
N VAL A 179 4.13 -13.17 10.41
CA VAL A 179 2.87 -12.43 10.48
C VAL A 179 2.69 -11.81 11.86
N SER A 180 2.31 -10.54 11.91
CA SER A 180 1.89 -9.89 13.14
C SER A 180 0.55 -10.46 13.64
N PRO A 181 0.43 -10.79 14.94
CA PRO A 181 -0.85 -11.18 15.53
C PRO A 181 -1.86 -10.02 15.53
N GLN A 182 -1.42 -8.79 15.28
CA GLN A 182 -2.25 -7.59 15.21
C GLN A 182 -2.61 -7.20 13.76
N SER A 183 -2.64 -8.14 12.80
CA SER A 183 -2.83 -7.79 11.39
C SER A 183 -4.14 -7.05 11.12
N ALA A 184 -5.22 -7.36 11.86
CA ALA A 184 -6.48 -6.63 11.76
C ALA A 184 -6.36 -5.15 12.18
N ASP A 185 -5.66 -4.86 13.28
CA ASP A 185 -5.46 -3.50 13.78
C ASP A 185 -4.50 -2.71 12.89
N LEU A 186 -3.41 -3.36 12.43
CA LEU A 186 -2.49 -2.77 11.47
C LEU A 186 -3.19 -2.42 10.15
N ALA A 187 -4.07 -3.30 9.65
CA ALA A 187 -4.83 -3.02 8.43
C ALA A 187 -5.72 -1.79 8.60
N LYS A 188 -6.41 -1.66 9.74
CA LYS A 188 -7.23 -0.47 10.06
C LYS A 188 -6.40 0.79 10.30
N GLY A 189 -5.18 0.65 10.82
CA GLY A 189 -4.23 1.74 10.97
C GLY A 189 -3.69 2.28 9.63
N LEU A 190 -3.70 1.45 8.59
CA LEU A 190 -3.42 1.88 7.21
C LEU A 190 -4.67 2.41 6.52
N ILE A 191 -5.77 1.67 6.58
CA ILE A 191 -7.03 1.95 5.88
C ILE A 191 -8.17 1.71 6.87
N SER A 192 -8.75 2.78 7.39
CA SER A 192 -9.69 2.71 8.51
C SER A 192 -10.94 1.86 8.23
N ASP A 193 -11.44 1.88 6.99
CA ASP A 193 -12.66 1.19 6.56
C ASP A 193 -12.40 -0.18 5.90
N ILE A 194 -11.15 -0.67 5.91
CA ILE A 194 -10.75 -1.88 5.16
C ILE A 194 -11.58 -3.13 5.51
N ALA A 195 -12.06 -3.20 6.75
CA ALA A 195 -12.81 -4.33 7.29
C ALA A 195 -14.33 -4.17 7.21
N ASP A 196 -14.87 -3.06 6.68
CA ASP A 196 -16.31 -2.76 6.69
C ASP A 196 -17.16 -3.77 5.90
N LYS A 197 -16.53 -4.47 4.96
CA LYS A 197 -17.13 -5.52 4.12
C LYS A 197 -16.69 -6.93 4.52
N PHE A 198 -15.92 -7.06 5.60
CA PHE A 198 -15.45 -8.36 6.07
C PHE A 198 -16.58 -9.13 6.76
N ASP A 199 -16.98 -10.24 6.15
CA ASP A 199 -17.79 -11.26 6.79
C ASP A 199 -16.87 -12.27 7.50
N ALA A 200 -16.95 -12.37 8.83
CA ALA A 200 -16.18 -13.34 9.61
C ALA A 200 -16.80 -14.75 9.59
N GLN A 201 -17.99 -14.91 9.00
CA GLN A 201 -18.70 -16.18 8.83
C GLN A 201 -19.01 -16.89 10.16
N GLY A 202 -19.20 -16.11 11.23
CA GLY A 202 -19.43 -16.59 12.59
C GLY A 202 -18.15 -16.97 13.36
N ALA A 203 -16.97 -16.82 12.77
CA ALA A 203 -15.69 -17.08 13.42
C ALA A 203 -15.13 -15.81 14.10
N VAL A 204 -14.18 -16.03 15.02
CA VAL A 204 -13.33 -14.97 15.59
C VAL A 204 -11.98 -15.01 14.91
N ILE A 205 -11.42 -13.86 14.54
CA ILE A 205 -10.08 -13.78 13.96
C ILE A 205 -9.07 -14.33 14.98
N SER A 206 -8.48 -15.48 14.68
CA SER A 206 -7.54 -16.16 15.57
C SER A 206 -6.51 -16.95 14.79
N GLY A 207 -5.28 -16.97 15.32
CA GLY A 207 -4.17 -17.67 14.68
C GLY A 207 -3.69 -17.03 13.38
N VAL A 208 -2.84 -17.79 12.67
CA VAL A 208 -2.21 -17.40 11.42
C VAL A 208 -2.27 -18.59 10.48
N ASP A 209 -2.81 -18.40 9.28
CA ASP A 209 -2.84 -19.44 8.25
C ASP A 209 -2.83 -18.85 6.85
N TRP A 210 -2.64 -19.70 5.84
CA TRP A 210 -2.86 -19.38 4.44
C TRP A 210 -4.20 -19.95 4.00
N VAL A 211 -4.82 -19.30 3.01
CA VAL A 211 -6.12 -19.72 2.48
C VAL A 211 -6.10 -19.60 0.97
N THR A 212 -6.67 -20.58 0.28
CA THR A 212 -6.95 -20.55 -1.17
C THR A 212 -8.40 -20.19 -1.41
N GLY A 213 -8.71 -19.64 -2.58
CA GLY A 213 -10.09 -19.27 -2.97
C GLY A 213 -10.75 -20.26 -3.94
N SER A 214 -10.13 -21.41 -4.19
CA SER A 214 -10.48 -22.31 -5.30
C SER A 214 -11.55 -23.35 -4.98
N GLU A 215 -11.81 -23.63 -3.69
CA GLU A 215 -12.72 -24.73 -3.32
C GLU A 215 -14.17 -24.37 -3.63
N ALA A 216 -14.75 -25.13 -4.54
CA ALA A 216 -16.16 -25.00 -4.88
C ALA A 216 -17.04 -25.31 -3.66
N ASN A 217 -18.10 -24.51 -3.48
CA ASN A 217 -19.07 -24.61 -2.37
C ASN A 217 -18.52 -24.24 -0.97
N SER A 218 -17.24 -23.87 -0.85
CA SER A 218 -16.73 -23.15 0.32
C SER A 218 -16.98 -21.65 0.13
N THR A 219 -17.14 -20.92 1.23
CA THR A 219 -17.34 -19.45 1.21
C THR A 219 -16.18 -18.71 1.84
N TYR A 220 -15.86 -17.54 1.28
CA TYR A 220 -14.67 -16.76 1.62
C TYR A 220 -14.99 -15.29 1.78
N SER A 221 -14.29 -14.64 2.69
CA SER A 221 -14.28 -13.19 2.80
C SER A 221 -12.92 -12.73 3.33
N GLY A 222 -12.50 -11.52 3.02
CA GLY A 222 -11.18 -11.08 3.41
C GLY A 222 -10.84 -9.68 3.00
N TYR A 223 -9.68 -9.25 3.44
CA TYR A 223 -9.10 -7.98 3.06
C TYR A 223 -7.58 -8.00 3.20
N TYR A 224 -6.95 -7.08 2.49
CA TYR A 224 -5.53 -6.81 2.45
C TYR A 224 -5.30 -5.30 2.49
N ALA A 225 -4.30 -4.88 3.28
CA ALA A 225 -3.78 -3.53 3.26
C ALA A 225 -2.25 -3.56 3.11
N GLY A 226 -1.77 -2.77 2.15
CA GLY A 226 -0.35 -2.50 1.93
C GLY A 226 -0.08 -1.01 2.12
N GLY A 227 0.97 -0.63 2.84
CA GLY A 227 1.31 0.78 3.02
C GLY A 227 2.40 1.09 4.04
N ILE A 228 2.61 2.38 4.29
CA ILE A 228 3.58 2.90 5.26
C ILE A 228 2.80 3.43 6.46
N MET A 229 3.12 2.98 7.67
CA MET A 229 2.41 3.42 8.89
C MET A 229 2.83 4.82 9.31
N LYS A 230 1.92 5.52 10.00
CA LYS A 230 2.23 6.72 10.79
C LYS A 230 3.47 6.53 11.67
N ASP A 231 4.19 7.63 11.90
CA ASP A 231 5.42 7.72 12.69
C ASP A 231 6.60 6.93 12.11
N SER A 232 6.47 6.43 10.88
CA SER A 232 7.60 5.85 10.13
C SER A 232 8.51 6.93 9.55
N ALA A 233 9.75 6.55 9.24
CA ALA A 233 10.70 7.40 8.54
C ALA A 233 10.91 6.91 7.10
N ILE A 234 10.70 7.79 6.14
CA ILE A 234 11.12 7.60 4.75
C ILE A 234 12.53 8.18 4.62
N LYS A 235 13.46 7.40 4.08
CA LYS A 235 14.85 7.80 3.87
C LYS A 235 15.11 7.98 2.38
N ILE A 236 15.67 9.11 2.00
CA ILE A 236 16.14 9.38 0.64
C ILE A 236 17.66 9.44 0.66
N GLN A 237 18.26 8.70 -0.25
CA GLN A 237 19.69 8.72 -0.53
C GLN A 237 19.90 9.22 -1.96
N LEU A 238 20.46 10.42 -2.10
CA LEU A 238 20.83 11.02 -3.37
C LEU A 238 22.14 10.46 -3.90
N GLU A 239 22.24 10.32 -5.21
CA GLU A 239 23.46 9.90 -5.91
C GLU A 239 24.52 11.01 -5.91
N GLN A 240 24.08 12.26 -5.92
CA GLN A 240 24.94 13.44 -5.84
C GLN A 240 24.57 14.30 -4.62
N PRO A 241 25.55 14.95 -3.97
CA PRO A 241 25.27 15.83 -2.84
C PRO A 241 24.28 16.95 -3.21
N ALA A 242 23.37 17.26 -2.30
CA ALA A 242 22.41 18.35 -2.45
C ALA A 242 23.14 19.68 -2.65
N GLN A 243 22.71 20.43 -3.66
CA GLN A 243 23.23 21.77 -3.95
C GLN A 243 22.44 22.82 -3.15
N SER A 244 22.59 24.11 -3.49
CA SER A 244 21.93 25.19 -2.75
C SER A 244 20.42 25.30 -3.01
N ASP A 245 19.94 24.71 -4.10
CA ASP A 245 18.56 24.88 -4.55
C ASP A 245 17.67 23.75 -4.06
N ALA A 246 16.37 24.04 -3.95
CA ALA A 246 15.37 23.04 -3.62
C ALA A 246 15.37 21.91 -4.67
N ILE A 247 15.26 20.66 -4.20
CA ILE A 247 15.21 19.48 -5.07
C ILE A 247 13.77 19.00 -5.15
N GLU A 248 13.14 19.18 -6.31
CA GLU A 248 11.88 18.50 -6.63
C GLU A 248 12.17 17.02 -6.92
N TRP A 249 11.41 16.14 -6.26
CA TRP A 249 11.61 14.70 -6.38
C TRP A 249 10.29 13.94 -6.45
N LYS A 250 10.33 12.79 -7.12
CA LYS A 250 9.19 11.87 -7.33
C LYS A 250 9.66 10.43 -7.22
N ALA A 251 8.87 9.56 -6.61
CA ALA A 251 9.14 8.13 -6.53
C ALA A 251 7.87 7.33 -6.79
N SER A 252 7.81 6.55 -7.87
CA SER A 252 6.60 5.86 -8.30
C SER A 252 6.68 4.36 -8.03
N LEU A 253 5.69 3.83 -7.31
CA LEU A 253 5.58 2.39 -7.01
C LEU A 253 4.69 1.69 -8.04
N PRO A 254 5.23 0.93 -9.00
CA PRO A 254 4.41 0.10 -9.88
C PRO A 254 3.75 -1.04 -9.08
N ILE A 255 2.44 -1.22 -9.29
CA ILE A 255 1.68 -2.30 -8.67
C ILE A 255 0.86 -2.97 -9.76
N THR A 256 0.77 -4.29 -9.72
CA THR A 256 -0.18 -5.05 -10.52
C THR A 256 -0.96 -5.98 -9.61
N VAL A 257 -2.29 -6.00 -9.76
CA VAL A 257 -3.14 -7.02 -9.14
C VAL A 257 -3.64 -7.94 -10.25
N SER A 258 -3.42 -9.23 -10.09
CA SER A 258 -3.89 -10.26 -11.01
C SER A 258 -4.64 -11.34 -10.25
N TYR A 259 -5.37 -12.18 -10.98
CA TYR A 259 -6.15 -13.27 -10.41
C TYR A 259 -5.77 -14.56 -11.13
N LYS A 260 -5.42 -15.59 -10.36
CA LYS A 260 -4.99 -16.90 -10.89
C LYS A 260 -5.69 -18.05 -10.16
#